data_AF-A0A7Y3YNX1-F1
#
_entry.id   AF-A0A7Y3YNX1-F1
#
_cell.length_a   1.000
_cell.length_b   1.000
_cell.length_c   1.000
_cell.angle_alpha   90.00
_cell.angle_beta   90.00
_cell.angle_gamma   90.00
#
_symmetry.space_group_name_H-M   'P 1'
#
loop_
_entity.id
_entity.type
_entity.pdbx_description
1 polymer ?
#
loop_
_entity_poly.entity_id
_entity_poly.type
_entity_poly.pdbx_seq_one_letter_code
_entity_poly.pdbx_strand_id
1 'polypeptide(L)'
;MKLTKIGILVGAIIGFNAAHADPLPTSAPVPGVGVKEGVTDLRISNKASAIEPLAMDNTAIWQMGDGDHANVLIEQNTSGITDGHIALVDTHNSKHSDVVVLQDGNLNEAHVKLRYKRNNALIDQDGLSNQARVKVKGSGKNNDLRVTQDGDYNISVVKAKGSSVRNEADVYINGDSNTTYTEFSNGGVERNDVAIDIWGDGNYVETIVNTDVGGDRNDVDIDLMNSNDNRLFTLQTGSYSNATIDLTNSNMNQIMIEQTSFDNAAVLGSGANGNVGLIYQN
;
A
#
# COMPACT_ATOMS: atom_id res chain seq x y z
N MET A 1 33.07 12.03 -22.15
CA MET A 1 33.51 11.85 -20.74
C MET A 1 32.71 12.79 -19.83
N LYS A 2 31.44 12.46 -19.56
CA LYS A 2 30.56 13.09 -18.56
C LYS A 2 29.55 12.03 -18.07
N LEU A 3 30.08 10.89 -17.63
CA LEU A 3 29.42 9.97 -16.70
C LEU A 3 30.32 9.98 -15.47
N THR A 4 29.81 10.37 -14.29
CA THR A 4 30.39 10.09 -12.94
C THR A 4 29.83 10.94 -11.78
N LYS A 5 28.79 11.79 -11.96
CA LYS A 5 28.29 12.60 -10.82
C LYS A 5 26.83 12.38 -10.40
N ILE A 6 26.06 11.58 -11.14
CA ILE A 6 24.68 11.22 -10.72
C ILE A 6 24.70 9.91 -9.91
N GLY A 7 25.44 8.88 -10.34
CA GLY A 7 25.50 7.59 -9.64
C GLY A 7 26.22 7.59 -8.28
N ILE A 8 26.98 8.63 -7.93
CA ILE A 8 27.65 8.73 -6.61
C ILE A 8 26.81 9.52 -5.59
N LEU A 9 25.87 10.35 -6.06
CA LEU A 9 25.01 11.13 -5.15
C LEU A 9 23.79 10.34 -4.67
N VAL A 10 23.39 9.28 -5.39
CA VAL A 10 22.32 8.36 -4.94
C VAL A 10 22.83 7.45 -3.81
N GLY A 11 24.07 6.95 -3.91
CA GLY A 11 24.67 6.08 -2.89
C GLY A 11 25.05 6.76 -1.56
N ALA A 12 24.98 8.08 -1.45
CA ALA A 12 25.32 8.83 -0.22
C ALA A 12 24.12 9.53 0.46
N ILE A 13 22.93 9.48 -0.15
CA ILE A 13 21.70 10.10 0.40
C ILE A 13 20.76 9.08 1.04
N ILE A 14 20.96 7.78 0.84
CA ILE A 14 20.28 6.72 1.62
C ILE A 14 21.00 6.51 2.96
N GLY A 15 21.22 7.60 3.70
CA GLY A 15 21.27 7.50 5.14
C GLY A 15 19.90 7.02 5.58
N PHE A 16 19.83 5.83 6.17
CA PHE A 16 18.77 5.36 7.07
C PHE A 16 17.88 6.52 7.54
N ASN A 17 16.80 6.78 6.82
CA ASN A 17 15.74 7.70 7.23
C ASN A 17 14.44 7.07 6.78
N ALA A 18 13.94 6.19 7.66
CA ALA A 18 12.61 5.60 7.63
C ALA A 18 11.51 6.68 7.82
N ALA A 19 11.51 7.71 6.97
CA ALA A 19 10.73 8.93 7.16
C ALA A 19 9.93 9.38 5.92
N HIS A 20 9.86 8.57 4.85
CA HIS A 20 9.09 8.93 3.65
C HIS A 20 7.86 8.05 3.36
N ALA A 21 7.59 7.03 4.19
CA ALA A 21 6.19 6.71 4.45
C ALA A 21 5.64 7.88 5.28
N ASP A 22 4.62 8.60 4.80
CA ASP A 22 3.73 9.32 5.72
C ASP A 22 3.38 8.29 6.81
N PRO A 23 3.82 8.46 8.08
CA PRO A 23 3.45 7.51 9.11
C PRO A 23 1.92 7.53 9.18
N LEU A 24 1.30 6.36 9.03
CA LEU A 24 -0.03 6.19 9.59
C LEU A 24 0.12 6.50 11.09
N PRO A 25 -0.77 7.32 11.67
CA PRO A 25 -0.59 7.79 13.04
C PRO A 25 -0.43 6.58 13.97
N THR A 26 0.59 6.62 14.83
CA THR A 26 1.02 5.52 15.73
C THR A 26 0.01 5.16 16.84
N SER A 27 -1.19 5.74 16.75
CA SER A 27 -2.37 5.46 17.53
C SER A 27 -3.53 6.18 16.83
N ALA A 28 -4.74 5.61 16.89
CA ALA A 28 -5.94 6.34 16.55
C ALA A 28 -5.87 7.72 17.23
N PRO A 29 -6.14 8.83 16.53
CA PRO A 29 -6.09 10.14 17.16
C PRO A 29 -6.99 10.11 18.38
N VAL A 30 -6.40 10.23 19.57
CA VAL A 30 -7.15 10.62 20.77
C VAL A 30 -7.91 11.88 20.37
N PRO A 31 -9.25 11.95 20.50
CA PRO A 31 -10.02 13.12 20.10
C PRO A 31 -9.54 14.35 20.88
N GLY A 32 -8.56 15.03 20.31
CA GLY A 32 -8.09 16.32 20.78
C GLY A 32 -9.19 17.31 20.48
N VAL A 33 -9.71 17.92 21.54
CA VAL A 33 -10.74 18.96 21.45
C VAL A 33 -10.26 20.05 20.50
N GLY A 34 -10.86 20.07 19.31
CA GLY A 34 -10.80 21.21 18.39
C GLY A 34 -9.56 21.35 17.52
N VAL A 35 -9.37 20.47 16.53
CA VAL A 35 -8.78 20.87 15.24
C VAL A 35 -9.59 20.25 14.10
N LYS A 36 -10.24 21.10 13.30
CA LYS A 36 -10.93 20.77 12.05
C LYS A 36 -9.99 21.02 10.88
N GLU A 37 -9.80 20.02 10.02
CA GLU A 37 -9.30 20.20 8.65
C GLU A 37 -10.40 19.79 7.66
N GLY A 38 -10.96 20.80 6.98
CA GLY A 38 -11.42 20.74 5.57
C GLY A 38 -12.68 19.96 5.19
N VAL A 39 -13.82 20.66 5.16
CA VAL A 39 -15.11 20.26 4.55
C VAL A 39 -15.19 20.72 3.08
N THR A 40 -16.17 20.20 2.32
CA THR A 40 -16.77 20.61 1.01
C THR A 40 -16.46 19.66 -0.16
N ASP A 41 -17.43 19.15 -0.94
CA ASP A 41 -18.83 19.51 -1.13
C ASP A 41 -19.68 18.24 -1.32
N LEU A 42 -20.37 17.84 -0.25
CA LEU A 42 -21.59 17.04 -0.33
C LEU A 42 -22.70 18.04 -0.65
N ARG A 43 -23.38 17.88 -1.79
CA ARG A 43 -24.64 18.59 -2.09
C ARG A 43 -25.81 18.14 -1.21
N ILE A 44 -25.54 17.97 0.09
CA ILE A 44 -26.53 17.79 1.14
C ILE A 44 -26.45 19.06 1.99
N SER A 45 -27.41 19.97 1.77
CA SER A 45 -27.47 21.31 2.38
C SER A 45 -27.77 21.31 3.88
N ASN A 46 -27.69 20.17 4.56
CA ASN A 46 -27.76 20.07 6.01
C ASN A 46 -26.51 19.35 6.49
N LYS A 47 -25.63 20.15 7.08
CA LYS A 47 -24.48 19.79 7.93
C LYS A 47 -24.71 18.41 8.55
N ALA A 48 -24.06 17.37 8.02
CA ALA A 48 -23.95 16.09 8.73
C ALA A 48 -23.28 16.42 10.07
N SER A 49 -24.04 16.31 11.15
CA SER A 49 -23.48 16.34 12.50
C SER A 49 -22.33 15.34 12.55
N ALA A 50 -21.25 15.70 13.25
CA ALA A 50 -20.15 14.80 13.52
C ALA A 50 -20.72 13.45 13.96
N ILE A 51 -20.44 12.41 13.18
CA ILE A 51 -20.60 11.04 13.65
C ILE A 51 -19.45 10.89 14.63
N GLU A 52 -19.75 11.03 15.92
CA GLU A 52 -18.83 10.69 17.01
C GLU A 52 -18.93 9.17 17.17
N PRO A 53 -17.99 8.37 16.66
CA PRO A 53 -18.06 6.92 16.81
C PRO A 53 -17.93 6.62 18.30
N LEU A 54 -18.89 5.88 18.85
CA LEU A 54 -18.65 5.24 20.14
C LEU A 54 -17.58 4.18 19.89
N ALA A 55 -16.65 4.01 20.82
CA ALA A 55 -15.50 3.09 20.71
C ALA A 55 -15.87 1.59 20.66
N MET A 56 -17.11 1.28 20.30
CA MET A 56 -17.73 -0.05 20.25
C MET A 56 -18.68 -0.20 19.04
N ASP A 57 -18.65 0.71 18.06
CA ASP A 57 -19.50 0.63 16.86
C ASP A 57 -18.64 0.63 15.59
N ASN A 58 -18.99 -0.26 14.66
CA ASN A 58 -18.52 -0.18 13.28
C ASN A 58 -18.86 1.17 12.63
N THR A 59 -17.84 1.79 12.03
CA THR A 59 -17.97 3.02 11.25
C THR A 59 -17.72 2.72 9.78
N ALA A 60 -18.76 2.88 8.96
CA ALA A 60 -18.65 2.88 7.50
C ALA A 60 -19.06 4.25 6.95
N ILE A 61 -18.13 4.93 6.29
CA ILE A 61 -18.38 6.22 5.63
C ILE A 61 -18.04 6.08 4.15
N TRP A 62 -19.04 6.27 3.30
CA TRP A 62 -18.83 6.41 1.86
C TRP A 62 -19.17 7.84 1.40
N GLN A 63 -18.14 8.56 0.95
CA GLN A 63 -18.29 9.86 0.31
C GLN A 63 -18.31 9.72 -1.21
N MET A 64 -19.45 10.08 -1.80
CA MET A 64 -19.64 10.18 -3.24
C MET A 64 -19.60 11.65 -3.73
N GLY A 65 -19.17 11.82 -4.97
CA GLY A 65 -18.98 13.09 -5.66
C GLY A 65 -19.69 13.22 -6.99
N ASP A 66 -19.52 14.40 -7.61
CA ASP A 66 -20.02 14.64 -8.96
C ASP A 66 -19.28 13.73 -9.97
N GLY A 67 -20.04 13.01 -10.79
CA GLY A 67 -19.50 12.11 -11.80
C GLY A 67 -19.27 10.67 -11.35
N ASP A 68 -19.69 10.30 -10.14
CA ASP A 68 -19.48 8.96 -9.59
C ASP A 68 -20.36 7.90 -10.27
N HIS A 69 -19.71 6.84 -10.79
CA HIS A 69 -20.36 5.58 -11.19
C HIS A 69 -19.56 4.43 -10.57
N ALA A 70 -19.27 4.56 -9.28
CA ALA A 70 -18.52 3.56 -8.55
C ALA A 70 -19.47 2.59 -7.84
N ASN A 71 -19.14 1.31 -7.84
CA ASN A 71 -19.79 0.35 -6.95
C ASN A 71 -18.94 0.27 -5.68
N VAL A 72 -19.59 0.38 -4.52
CA VAL A 72 -18.92 0.29 -3.22
C VAL A 72 -19.64 -0.76 -2.39
N LEU A 73 -18.89 -1.77 -1.97
CA LEU A 73 -19.31 -2.77 -0.99
C LEU A 73 -18.46 -2.59 0.27
N ILE A 74 -19.11 -2.47 1.42
CA ILE A 74 -18.46 -2.46 2.74
C ILE A 74 -19.19 -3.49 3.59
N GLU A 75 -18.48 -4.53 4.01
CA GLU A 75 -18.96 -5.55 4.96
C GLU A 75 -18.06 -5.55 6.18
N GLN A 76 -18.66 -5.44 7.37
CA GLN A 76 -17.95 -5.35 8.65
C GLN A 76 -18.58 -6.36 9.62
N ASN A 77 -17.92 -7.50 9.83
CA ASN A 77 -18.40 -8.56 10.71
C ASN A 77 -17.54 -8.61 11.96
N THR A 78 -18.16 -8.40 13.12
CA THR A 78 -17.44 -8.31 14.38
C THR A 78 -17.36 -9.67 15.08
N SER A 79 -16.21 -9.95 15.69
CA SER A 79 -16.01 -11.16 16.50
C SER A 79 -15.99 -10.81 18.00
N GLY A 80 -17.17 -10.79 18.62
CA GLY A 80 -17.29 -10.69 20.07
C GLY A 80 -17.72 -9.32 20.59
N ILE A 81 -17.10 -8.85 21.68
CA ILE A 81 -17.58 -7.74 22.52
C ILE A 81 -16.82 -6.42 22.30
N THR A 82 -15.68 -6.47 21.61
CA THR A 82 -14.84 -5.32 21.25
C THR A 82 -15.03 -4.99 19.78
N ASP A 83 -16.07 -4.22 19.47
CA ASP A 83 -16.39 -3.78 18.11
C ASP A 83 -15.69 -2.43 17.79
N GLY A 84 -15.46 -2.12 16.52
CA GLY A 84 -14.94 -0.82 16.09
C GLY A 84 -14.22 -0.84 14.74
N HIS A 85 -14.75 -1.52 13.72
CA HIS A 85 -14.17 -1.39 12.38
C HIS A 85 -14.31 0.04 11.86
N ILE A 86 -13.33 0.50 11.09
CA ILE A 86 -13.41 1.78 10.38
C ILE A 86 -13.20 1.51 8.89
N ALA A 87 -14.19 1.87 8.08
CA ALA A 87 -14.11 1.87 6.63
C ALA A 87 -14.41 3.28 6.10
N LEU A 88 -13.41 3.94 5.53
CA LEU A 88 -13.56 5.25 4.88
C LEU A 88 -13.33 5.11 3.37
N VAL A 89 -14.39 5.27 2.58
CA VAL A 89 -14.36 5.18 1.13
C VAL A 89 -14.70 6.53 0.50
N ASP A 90 -13.81 7.06 -0.32
CA ASP A 90 -13.98 8.31 -1.07
C ASP A 90 -13.80 8.05 -2.57
N THR A 91 -14.91 8.01 -3.31
CA THR A 91 -14.93 7.78 -4.77
C THR A 91 -15.11 9.04 -5.59
N HIS A 92 -15.08 10.22 -4.97
CA HIS A 92 -15.42 11.48 -5.63
C HIS A 92 -14.66 11.68 -6.96
N ASN A 93 -15.38 12.00 -8.04
CA ASN A 93 -14.87 12.10 -9.41
C ASN A 93 -14.37 10.76 -9.99
N SER A 94 -14.90 9.62 -9.54
CA SER A 94 -14.53 8.29 -10.07
C SER A 94 -15.64 7.62 -10.89
N LYS A 95 -15.31 7.12 -12.08
CA LYS A 95 -16.26 6.52 -13.03
C LYS A 95 -15.94 5.06 -13.29
N HIS A 96 -16.93 4.19 -13.13
CA HIS A 96 -16.82 2.74 -13.37
C HIS A 96 -15.71 2.10 -12.53
N SER A 97 -15.62 2.51 -11.27
CA SER A 97 -14.66 2.00 -10.30
C SER A 97 -15.36 1.05 -9.35
N ASP A 98 -14.68 0.00 -8.92
CA ASP A 98 -15.21 -0.92 -7.92
C ASP A 98 -14.37 -0.81 -6.64
N VAL A 99 -15.03 -0.68 -5.50
CA VAL A 99 -14.41 -0.71 -4.18
C VAL A 99 -15.08 -1.79 -3.36
N VAL A 100 -14.28 -2.69 -2.82
CA VAL A 100 -14.72 -3.71 -1.87
C VAL A 100 -13.88 -3.58 -0.62
N VAL A 101 -14.54 -3.46 0.53
CA VAL A 101 -13.92 -3.48 1.86
C VAL A 101 -14.62 -4.56 2.67
N LEU A 102 -13.88 -5.60 3.02
CA LEU A 102 -14.31 -6.68 3.90
C LEU A 102 -13.47 -6.61 5.18
N GLN A 103 -14.13 -6.58 6.33
CA GLN A 103 -13.47 -6.50 7.63
C GLN A 103 -14.13 -7.48 8.59
N ASP A 104 -13.43 -8.57 8.86
CA ASP A 104 -13.79 -9.59 9.81
C ASP A 104 -12.86 -9.50 11.04
N GLY A 105 -13.41 -9.72 12.23
CA GLY A 105 -12.65 -9.60 13.47
C GLY A 105 -12.97 -8.32 14.21
N ASN A 106 -11.95 -7.59 14.67
CA ASN A 106 -12.16 -6.40 15.52
C ASN A 106 -11.16 -5.28 15.20
N LEU A 107 -11.62 -4.02 15.27
CA LEU A 107 -10.77 -2.82 15.19
C LEU A 107 -9.96 -2.66 13.89
N ASN A 108 -10.32 -3.35 12.81
CA ASN A 108 -9.67 -3.17 11.52
C ASN A 108 -10.02 -1.81 10.89
N GLU A 109 -9.05 -1.18 10.24
CA GLU A 109 -9.16 0.13 9.59
C GLU A 109 -8.82 0.03 8.08
N ALA A 110 -9.74 0.48 7.23
CA ALA A 110 -9.64 0.42 5.78
C ALA A 110 -9.94 1.80 5.17
N HIS A 111 -8.95 2.37 4.48
CA HIS A 111 -9.06 3.68 3.85
C HIS A 111 -8.88 3.59 2.33
N VAL A 112 -9.97 3.81 1.57
CA VAL A 112 -9.96 3.80 0.11
C VAL A 112 -10.24 5.18 -0.44
N LYS A 113 -9.36 5.64 -1.34
CA LYS A 113 -9.59 6.88 -2.10
C LYS A 113 -9.29 6.67 -3.57
N LEU A 114 -10.33 6.59 -4.39
CA LEU A 114 -10.22 6.43 -5.83
C LEU A 114 -10.63 7.69 -6.56
N ARG A 115 -9.92 7.97 -7.64
CA ARG A 115 -10.21 9.08 -8.55
C ARG A 115 -10.28 8.57 -9.98
N TYR A 116 -10.99 9.31 -10.81
CA TYR A 116 -10.98 9.22 -12.26
C TYR A 116 -11.70 8.03 -12.89
N LYS A 117 -11.07 7.01 -13.48
CA LYS A 117 -11.81 5.99 -14.26
C LYS A 117 -11.28 4.56 -14.09
N ARG A 118 -12.19 3.60 -13.88
CA ARG A 118 -11.90 2.16 -13.93
C ARG A 118 -10.78 1.72 -12.99
N ASN A 119 -10.67 2.36 -11.83
CA ASN A 119 -9.75 1.92 -10.80
C ASN A 119 -10.49 1.01 -9.84
N ASN A 120 -9.87 -0.10 -9.46
CA ASN A 120 -10.43 -1.06 -8.52
C ASN A 120 -9.60 -1.06 -7.24
N ALA A 121 -10.30 -1.23 -6.11
CA ALA A 121 -9.68 -1.41 -4.82
C ALA A 121 -10.37 -2.54 -4.07
N LEU A 122 -9.57 -3.46 -3.55
CA LEU A 122 -10.03 -4.49 -2.61
C LEU A 122 -9.19 -4.38 -1.34
N ILE A 123 -9.87 -4.30 -0.20
CA ILE A 123 -9.27 -4.47 1.11
C ILE A 123 -10.04 -5.60 1.79
N ASP A 124 -9.33 -6.65 2.17
CA ASP A 124 -9.85 -7.78 2.94
C ASP A 124 -9.00 -7.94 4.20
N GLN A 125 -9.63 -7.90 5.37
CA GLN A 125 -8.95 -7.91 6.66
C GLN A 125 -9.66 -8.90 7.58
N ASP A 126 -8.95 -9.93 8.01
CA ASP A 126 -9.37 -10.87 9.06
C ASP A 126 -8.39 -10.78 10.23
N GLY A 127 -8.90 -10.50 11.43
CA GLY A 127 -8.12 -10.42 12.66
C GLY A 127 -8.33 -9.13 13.45
N LEU A 128 -7.31 -8.74 14.23
CA LEU A 128 -7.36 -7.62 15.15
C LEU A 128 -6.46 -6.47 14.70
N SER A 129 -7.05 -5.26 14.62
CA SER A 129 -6.32 -4.00 14.42
C SER A 129 -5.45 -3.95 13.16
N ASN A 130 -5.86 -4.63 12.10
CA ASN A 130 -5.24 -4.50 10.77
C ASN A 130 -5.55 -3.13 10.16
N GLN A 131 -4.60 -2.55 9.45
CA GLN A 131 -4.74 -1.24 8.79
C GLN A 131 -4.35 -1.34 7.32
N ALA A 132 -5.25 -0.94 6.43
CA ALA A 132 -5.03 -0.95 5.00
C ALA A 132 -5.41 0.38 4.37
N ARG A 133 -4.58 0.84 3.41
CA ARG A 133 -4.85 2.06 2.66
C ARG A 133 -4.60 1.87 1.17
N VAL A 134 -5.65 2.04 0.37
CA VAL A 134 -5.58 2.04 -1.10
C VAL A 134 -5.88 3.44 -1.64
N LYS A 135 -5.00 3.95 -2.50
CA LYS A 135 -5.16 5.31 -3.04
C LYS A 135 -4.75 5.44 -4.49
N VAL A 136 -5.67 5.93 -5.31
CA VAL A 136 -5.37 6.40 -6.68
C VAL A 136 -5.58 7.91 -6.75
N LYS A 137 -4.52 8.65 -7.06
CA LYS A 137 -4.55 10.11 -7.25
C LYS A 137 -4.51 10.49 -8.74
N GLY A 138 -4.88 11.74 -9.02
CA GLY A 138 -4.69 12.37 -10.33
C GLY A 138 -5.58 11.76 -11.42
N SER A 139 -5.02 11.60 -12.62
CA SER A 139 -5.70 11.07 -13.82
C SER A 139 -5.39 9.60 -14.09
N GLY A 140 -5.00 8.85 -13.06
CA GLY A 140 -4.76 7.41 -13.17
C GLY A 140 -6.01 6.62 -13.56
N LYS A 141 -5.83 5.58 -14.39
CA LYS A 141 -6.94 4.74 -14.89
C LYS A 141 -6.57 3.27 -14.83
N ASN A 142 -7.59 2.41 -14.75
CA ASN A 142 -7.40 0.97 -14.95
C ASN A 142 -6.41 0.33 -13.95
N ASN A 143 -6.18 0.94 -12.79
CA ASN A 143 -5.34 0.31 -11.75
C ASN A 143 -6.17 -0.66 -10.94
N ASP A 144 -5.57 -1.77 -10.53
CA ASP A 144 -6.18 -2.79 -9.67
C ASP A 144 -5.29 -3.00 -8.45
N LEU A 145 -5.77 -2.57 -7.28
CA LEU A 145 -4.95 -2.48 -6.07
C LEU A 145 -5.63 -3.28 -4.96
N ARG A 146 -5.00 -4.35 -4.52
CA ARG A 146 -5.56 -5.31 -3.56
C ARG A 146 -4.66 -5.44 -2.35
N VAL A 147 -5.28 -5.54 -1.19
CA VAL A 147 -4.63 -5.79 0.10
C VAL A 147 -5.47 -6.83 0.83
N THR A 148 -4.85 -7.95 1.18
CA THR A 148 -5.42 -9.00 2.03
C THR A 148 -4.54 -9.16 3.26
N GLN A 149 -5.15 -9.10 4.46
CA GLN A 149 -4.44 -9.21 5.73
C GLN A 149 -5.16 -10.25 6.61
N ASP A 150 -4.50 -11.36 6.87
CA ASP A 150 -4.91 -12.41 7.82
C ASP A 150 -3.90 -12.42 8.98
N GLY A 151 -4.39 -12.16 10.20
CA GLY A 151 -3.57 -12.01 11.40
C GLY A 151 -3.78 -10.66 12.08
N ASP A 152 -2.89 -10.29 13.00
CA ASP A 152 -3.08 -9.13 13.86
C ASP A 152 -2.06 -8.02 13.59
N TYR A 153 -2.49 -6.76 13.75
CA TYR A 153 -1.63 -5.57 13.71
C TYR A 153 -0.84 -5.36 12.41
N ASN A 154 -1.33 -5.88 11.28
CA ASN A 154 -0.69 -5.67 9.99
C ASN A 154 -1.00 -4.30 9.42
N ILE A 155 -0.04 -3.68 8.75
CA ILE A 155 -0.18 -2.37 8.11
C ILE A 155 0.18 -2.50 6.63
N SER A 156 -0.71 -2.10 5.72
CA SER A 156 -0.42 -2.10 4.29
C SER A 156 -0.90 -0.82 3.60
N VAL A 157 -0.04 -0.29 2.73
CA VAL A 157 -0.34 0.92 1.98
C VAL A 157 0.00 0.73 0.51
N VAL A 158 -1.00 0.86 -0.36
CA VAL A 158 -0.84 0.78 -1.82
C VAL A 158 -1.28 2.09 -2.46
N LYS A 159 -0.37 2.73 -3.21
CA LYS A 159 -0.60 4.04 -3.83
C LYS A 159 -0.24 4.04 -5.31
N ALA A 160 -1.16 4.54 -6.13
CA ALA A 160 -0.89 4.98 -7.50
C ALA A 160 -1.01 6.51 -7.62
N LYS A 161 0.05 7.18 -8.04
CA LYS A 161 0.11 8.65 -8.15
C LYS A 161 0.01 9.13 -9.60
N GLY A 162 -0.08 10.45 -9.80
CA GLY A 162 0.01 11.05 -11.14
C GLY A 162 -1.05 10.58 -12.15
N SER A 163 -0.61 10.02 -13.27
CA SER A 163 -1.46 9.46 -14.32
C SER A 163 -1.20 7.98 -14.52
N SER A 164 -0.78 7.25 -13.47
CA SER A 164 -0.54 5.82 -13.49
C SER A 164 -1.68 5.03 -14.17
N VAL A 165 -1.35 4.20 -15.16
CA VAL A 165 -2.34 3.43 -15.94
C VAL A 165 -2.05 1.94 -15.89
N ARG A 166 -3.07 1.11 -15.58
CA ARG A 166 -2.94 -0.36 -15.63
C ARG A 166 -1.87 -0.95 -14.71
N ASN A 167 -1.64 -0.36 -13.53
CA ASN A 167 -0.77 -1.00 -12.56
C ASN A 167 -1.59 -1.95 -11.70
N GLU A 168 -1.01 -3.09 -11.39
CA GLU A 168 -1.52 -4.09 -10.48
C GLU A 168 -0.63 -4.14 -9.25
N ALA A 169 -1.25 -4.17 -8.08
CA ALA A 169 -0.55 -4.49 -6.85
C ALA A 169 -1.42 -5.46 -6.07
N ASP A 170 -0.85 -6.62 -5.74
CA ASP A 170 -1.45 -7.62 -4.88
C ASP A 170 -0.55 -7.80 -3.66
N VAL A 171 -1.11 -7.53 -2.49
CA VAL A 171 -0.40 -7.67 -1.22
C VAL A 171 -1.18 -8.64 -0.37
N TYR A 172 -0.59 -9.79 -0.08
CA TYR A 172 -1.12 -10.80 0.81
C TYR A 172 -0.23 -10.93 2.04
N ILE A 173 -0.83 -10.80 3.21
CA ILE A 173 -0.14 -10.93 4.50
C ILE A 173 -0.87 -11.98 5.32
N ASN A 174 -0.14 -13.00 5.74
CA ASN A 174 -0.55 -14.01 6.70
C ASN A 174 0.47 -14.07 7.85
N GLY A 175 0.08 -13.55 9.01
CA GLY A 175 0.93 -13.42 10.19
C GLY A 175 0.75 -12.06 10.86
N ASP A 176 1.58 -11.76 11.85
CA ASP A 176 1.35 -10.63 12.74
C ASP A 176 2.38 -9.50 12.56
N SER A 177 1.93 -8.26 12.77
CA SER A 177 2.80 -7.07 12.86
C SER A 177 3.65 -6.80 11.62
N ASN A 178 3.19 -7.19 10.43
CA ASN A 178 3.88 -6.91 9.17
C ASN A 178 3.53 -5.51 8.65
N THR A 179 4.48 -4.87 7.97
CA THR A 179 4.30 -3.56 7.33
C THR A 179 4.68 -3.62 5.87
N THR A 180 3.77 -3.25 4.97
CA THR A 180 4.03 -3.16 3.53
C THR A 180 3.71 -1.78 2.96
N TYR A 181 4.53 -1.35 2.01
CA TYR A 181 4.35 -0.10 1.28
C TYR A 181 4.63 -0.30 -0.19
N THR A 182 3.62 -0.12 -1.05
CA THR A 182 3.74 -0.18 -2.50
C THR A 182 3.38 1.17 -3.11
N GLU A 183 4.27 1.74 -3.91
CA GLU A 183 4.01 2.99 -4.62
C GLU A 183 4.41 2.96 -6.09
N PHE A 184 3.42 3.25 -6.95
CA PHE A 184 3.62 3.65 -8.34
C PHE A 184 3.77 5.16 -8.41
N SER A 185 5.02 5.60 -8.43
CA SER A 185 5.45 6.99 -8.30
C SER A 185 5.63 7.59 -9.68
N ASN A 186 4.73 8.49 -10.10
CA ASN A 186 4.83 9.42 -11.25
C ASN A 186 3.78 9.27 -12.35
N GLY A 187 3.72 10.30 -13.20
CA GLY A 187 2.71 10.54 -14.22
C GLY A 187 2.67 9.54 -15.38
N GLY A 188 3.67 8.68 -15.52
CA GLY A 188 3.85 7.80 -16.69
C GLY A 188 4.03 6.32 -16.36
N VAL A 189 3.81 5.92 -15.10
CA VAL A 189 3.98 4.54 -14.62
C VAL A 189 2.85 3.67 -15.17
N GLU A 190 3.14 2.81 -16.14
CA GLU A 190 2.10 1.98 -16.79
C GLU A 190 2.39 0.47 -16.74
N ARG A 191 1.36 -0.39 -16.56
CA ARG A 191 1.50 -1.86 -16.66
C ARG A 191 2.59 -2.49 -15.78
N ASN A 192 2.79 -1.99 -14.58
CA ASN A 192 3.65 -2.63 -13.59
C ASN A 192 2.84 -3.60 -12.73
N ASP A 193 3.51 -4.63 -12.27
CA ASP A 193 2.97 -5.65 -11.38
C ASP A 193 3.83 -5.70 -10.12
N VAL A 194 3.18 -5.75 -8.96
CA VAL A 194 3.83 -5.88 -7.66
C VAL A 194 3.04 -6.90 -6.87
N ALA A 195 3.62 -8.08 -6.69
CA ALA A 195 3.13 -9.13 -5.81
C ALA A 195 3.99 -9.18 -4.54
N ILE A 196 3.35 -9.15 -3.38
CA ILE A 196 4.01 -9.29 -2.09
C ILE A 196 3.22 -10.30 -1.27
N ASP A 197 3.80 -11.48 -1.05
CA ASP A 197 3.25 -12.54 -0.24
C ASP A 197 4.10 -12.73 1.02
N ILE A 198 3.50 -12.48 2.18
CA ILE A 198 4.17 -12.61 3.48
C ILE A 198 3.48 -13.69 4.30
N TRP A 199 4.26 -14.67 4.74
CA TRP A 199 3.87 -15.71 5.69
C TRP A 199 4.85 -15.67 6.87
N GLY A 200 4.48 -15.00 7.96
CA GLY A 200 5.34 -14.81 9.13
C GLY A 200 5.18 -13.42 9.72
N ASP A 201 6.02 -13.09 10.69
CA ASP A 201 5.78 -11.97 11.60
C ASP A 201 6.85 -10.87 11.49
N GLY A 202 6.43 -9.62 11.73
CA GLY A 202 7.35 -8.50 11.91
C GLY A 202 8.14 -8.09 10.65
N ASN A 203 7.70 -8.48 9.45
CA ASN A 203 8.39 -8.13 8.21
C ASN A 203 8.06 -6.69 7.77
N TYR A 204 9.04 -6.01 7.18
CA TYR A 204 8.91 -4.70 6.56
C TYR A 204 9.27 -4.80 5.08
N VAL A 205 8.31 -4.53 4.20
CA VAL A 205 8.51 -4.55 2.74
C VAL A 205 8.13 -3.20 2.14
N GLU A 206 9.05 -2.58 1.42
CA GLU A 206 8.81 -1.33 0.71
C GLU A 206 9.19 -1.48 -0.76
N THR A 207 8.22 -1.30 -1.64
CA THR A 207 8.37 -1.38 -3.09
C THR A 207 7.96 -0.07 -3.73
N ILE A 208 8.90 0.55 -4.46
CA ILE A 208 8.66 1.79 -5.19
C ILE A 208 9.00 1.56 -6.66
N VAL A 209 7.98 1.69 -7.51
CA VAL A 209 8.15 1.72 -8.96
C VAL A 209 8.02 3.17 -9.42
N ASN A 210 9.13 3.76 -9.85
CA ASN A 210 9.26 5.20 -10.12
C ASN A 210 9.83 5.47 -11.51
N THR A 211 8.98 5.43 -12.53
CA THR A 211 9.43 5.54 -13.92
C THR A 211 9.18 6.95 -14.47
N ASP A 212 10.25 7.60 -14.94
CA ASP A 212 10.22 8.97 -15.47
C ASP A 212 10.04 9.04 -16.99
N VAL A 213 10.16 7.91 -17.69
CA VAL A 213 10.28 7.89 -19.15
C VAL A 213 9.33 6.84 -19.74
N GLY A 214 8.06 7.24 -19.86
CA GLY A 214 6.92 6.47 -20.37
C GLY A 214 7.20 5.11 -21.04
N GLY A 215 6.66 4.08 -20.41
CA GLY A 215 6.42 2.76 -20.97
C GLY A 215 6.90 1.68 -20.00
N ASP A 216 6.02 1.11 -19.17
CA ASP A 216 6.50 0.21 -18.11
C ASP A 216 5.84 -1.17 -18.12
N ARG A 217 6.57 -2.09 -17.50
CA ARG A 217 6.38 -3.54 -17.35
C ARG A 217 7.38 -4.03 -16.31
N ASN A 218 7.51 -3.30 -15.21
CA ASN A 218 8.32 -3.79 -14.13
C ASN A 218 7.50 -4.79 -13.31
N ASP A 219 8.21 -5.80 -12.84
CA ASP A 219 7.67 -6.91 -12.07
C ASP A 219 8.46 -6.97 -10.76
N VAL A 220 7.74 -6.90 -9.64
CA VAL A 220 8.31 -7.11 -8.32
C VAL A 220 7.54 -8.24 -7.67
N ASP A 221 8.24 -9.32 -7.39
CA ASP A 221 7.70 -10.53 -6.77
C ASP A 221 8.47 -10.80 -5.48
N ILE A 222 7.78 -10.75 -4.35
CA ILE A 222 8.38 -10.90 -3.03
C ILE A 222 7.61 -11.95 -2.24
N ASP A 223 8.27 -13.09 -2.01
CA ASP A 223 7.80 -14.20 -1.20
C ASP A 223 8.60 -14.29 0.11
N LEU A 224 7.93 -14.08 1.24
CA LEU A 224 8.49 -14.27 2.58
C LEU A 224 7.80 -15.45 3.26
N MET A 225 8.26 -16.67 3.01
CA MET A 225 7.61 -17.90 3.48
C MET A 225 8.14 -18.40 4.84
N ASN A 226 7.30 -18.37 5.88
CA ASN A 226 7.68 -18.68 7.27
C ASN A 226 8.89 -17.86 7.74
N SER A 227 8.89 -16.57 7.38
CA SER A 227 10.04 -15.69 7.49
C SER A 227 9.69 -14.49 8.36
N ASN A 228 10.58 -14.14 9.30
CA ASN A 228 10.29 -13.12 10.31
C ASN A 228 11.33 -12.00 10.35
N ASP A 229 10.92 -10.81 10.75
CA ASP A 229 11.81 -9.65 10.97
C ASP A 229 12.68 -9.28 9.74
N ASN A 230 12.23 -9.58 8.52
CA ASN A 230 12.97 -9.21 7.32
C ASN A 230 12.65 -7.78 6.91
N ARG A 231 13.66 -7.06 6.40
CA ARG A 231 13.53 -5.71 5.88
C ARG A 231 13.92 -5.68 4.41
N LEU A 232 12.92 -5.56 3.53
CA LEU A 232 13.09 -5.55 2.09
C LEU A 232 12.77 -4.17 1.52
N PHE A 233 13.62 -3.70 0.61
CA PHE A 233 13.38 -2.49 -0.16
C PHE A 233 13.66 -2.75 -1.64
N THR A 234 12.69 -2.43 -2.50
CA THR A 234 12.87 -2.45 -3.95
C THR A 234 12.58 -1.06 -4.53
N LEU A 235 13.46 -0.61 -5.42
CA LEU A 235 13.30 0.63 -6.17
C LEU A 235 13.59 0.36 -7.65
N GLN A 236 12.58 0.49 -8.48
CA GLN A 236 12.70 0.33 -9.93
C GLN A 236 12.45 1.69 -10.61
N THR A 237 13.51 2.29 -11.13
CA THR A 237 13.47 3.64 -11.73
C THR A 237 13.37 3.65 -13.26
N GLY A 238 13.60 2.49 -13.89
CA GLY A 238 13.47 2.30 -15.33
C GLY A 238 12.33 1.35 -15.70
N SER A 239 12.40 0.79 -16.90
CA SER A 239 11.34 -0.04 -17.48
C SER A 239 11.84 -1.46 -17.76
N TYR A 240 10.93 -2.45 -17.73
CA TYR A 240 11.23 -3.87 -18.01
C TYR A 240 12.23 -4.51 -17.04
N SER A 241 12.17 -4.11 -15.78
CA SER A 241 13.01 -4.68 -14.72
C SER A 241 12.23 -5.65 -13.84
N ASN A 242 12.88 -6.74 -13.47
CA ASN A 242 12.31 -7.78 -12.62
C ASN A 242 13.11 -7.88 -11.32
N ALA A 243 12.42 -7.85 -10.19
CA ALA A 243 12.99 -8.10 -8.88
C ALA A 243 12.23 -9.26 -8.24
N THR A 244 12.90 -10.40 -8.05
CA THR A 244 12.36 -11.55 -7.32
C THR A 244 13.11 -11.72 -6.00
N ILE A 245 12.37 -11.78 -4.90
CA ILE A 245 12.93 -12.06 -3.57
C ILE A 245 12.14 -13.21 -2.97
N ASP A 246 12.75 -14.38 -2.86
CA ASP A 246 12.17 -15.54 -2.17
C ASP A 246 13.02 -15.85 -0.94
N LEU A 247 12.45 -15.63 0.23
CA LEU A 247 13.04 -15.95 1.51
C LEU A 247 12.14 -16.95 2.25
N THR A 248 12.60 -18.19 2.33
CA THR A 248 11.91 -19.27 3.04
C THR A 248 12.61 -19.59 4.36
N ASN A 249 11.85 -19.68 5.47
CA ASN A 249 12.37 -19.93 6.83
C ASN A 249 13.52 -18.99 7.22
N SER A 250 13.47 -17.75 6.75
CA SER A 250 14.59 -16.82 6.78
C SER A 250 14.25 -15.62 7.64
N ASN A 251 15.17 -15.23 8.53
CA ASN A 251 14.89 -14.23 9.55
C ASN A 251 15.92 -13.11 9.58
N MET A 252 15.50 -11.90 9.97
CA MET A 252 16.40 -10.76 10.18
C MET A 252 17.28 -10.40 8.96
N ASN A 253 16.81 -10.69 7.74
CA ASN A 253 17.56 -10.32 6.53
C ASN A 253 17.19 -8.90 6.11
N GLN A 254 18.19 -8.13 5.67
CA GLN A 254 18.01 -6.82 5.10
C GLN A 254 18.44 -6.84 3.63
N ILE A 255 17.50 -6.65 2.71
CA ILE A 255 17.77 -6.70 1.26
C ILE A 255 17.34 -5.38 0.63
N MET A 256 18.22 -4.86 -0.23
CA MET A 256 17.92 -3.71 -1.06
C MET A 256 18.20 -4.03 -2.53
N ILE A 257 17.22 -3.79 -3.39
CA ILE A 257 17.33 -3.92 -4.84
C ILE A 257 17.02 -2.57 -5.46
N GLU A 258 17.99 -1.99 -6.17
CA GLU A 258 17.79 -0.81 -7.00
C GLU A 258 18.11 -1.16 -8.45
N GLN A 259 17.14 -0.93 -9.33
CA GLN A 259 17.22 -1.27 -10.74
C GLN A 259 16.80 -0.10 -11.62
N THR A 260 17.38 -0.05 -12.81
CA THR A 260 17.05 0.87 -13.88
C THR A 260 16.19 0.16 -14.93
N SER A 261 16.60 0.10 -16.20
CA SER A 261 15.83 -0.52 -17.27
C SER A 261 16.44 -1.83 -17.74
N PHE A 262 15.60 -2.83 -18.02
CA PHE A 262 16.00 -4.16 -18.50
C PHE A 262 16.88 -4.94 -17.51
N ASP A 263 16.70 -4.69 -16.22
CA ASP A 263 17.45 -5.34 -15.16
C ASP A 263 16.73 -6.58 -14.61
N ASN A 264 17.49 -7.53 -14.08
CA ASN A 264 16.94 -8.70 -13.40
C ASN A 264 17.76 -8.99 -12.15
N ALA A 265 17.08 -9.02 -11.01
CA ALA A 265 17.65 -9.31 -9.70
C ALA A 265 16.85 -10.44 -9.06
N ALA A 266 17.55 -11.44 -8.57
CA ALA A 266 16.97 -12.53 -7.80
C ALA A 266 17.74 -12.67 -6.49
N VAL A 267 17.02 -12.66 -5.37
CA VAL A 267 17.57 -13.00 -4.05
C VAL A 267 16.79 -14.21 -3.52
N LEU A 268 17.51 -15.31 -3.33
CA LEU A 268 16.94 -16.57 -2.87
C LEU A 268 17.60 -16.95 -1.54
N GLY A 269 16.79 -17.23 -0.52
CA GLY A 269 17.26 -17.60 0.81
C GLY A 269 16.43 -18.74 1.40
N SER A 270 17.10 -19.74 1.95
CA SER A 270 16.44 -20.85 2.68
C SER A 270 17.16 -21.05 4.01
N GLY A 271 16.48 -20.78 5.13
CA GLY A 271 17.11 -20.78 6.46
C GLY A 271 18.12 -19.65 6.65
N ALA A 272 18.04 -18.59 5.84
CA ALA A 272 18.99 -17.49 5.83
C ALA A 272 18.71 -16.57 7.03
N ASN A 273 19.73 -16.27 7.83
CA ASN A 273 19.56 -15.43 9.03
C ASN A 273 20.58 -14.28 9.07
N GLY A 274 20.10 -13.05 9.29
CA GLY A 274 20.96 -11.89 9.55
C GLY A 274 21.76 -11.39 8.34
N ASN A 275 21.35 -11.74 7.12
CA ASN A 275 22.10 -11.37 5.92
C ASN A 275 21.77 -9.94 5.48
N VAL A 276 22.77 -9.25 4.95
CA VAL A 276 22.59 -7.95 4.30
C VAL A 276 22.94 -8.09 2.82
N GLY A 277 21.96 -7.85 1.94
CA GLY A 277 22.10 -7.89 0.50
C GLY A 277 21.86 -6.51 -0.12
N LEU A 278 22.76 -6.07 -1.00
CA LEU A 278 22.61 -4.85 -1.78
C LEU A 278 22.85 -5.18 -3.25
N ILE A 279 21.83 -5.00 -4.09
CA ILE A 279 21.91 -5.18 -5.54
C ILE A 279 21.61 -3.82 -6.19
N TYR A 280 22.56 -3.34 -6.98
CA TYR A 280 22.42 -2.13 -7.78
C TYR A 280 22.72 -2.47 -9.24
N GLN A 281 21.76 -2.21 -10.13
CA GLN A 281 21.88 -2.46 -11.56
C GLN A 281 21.50 -1.17 -12.33
N ASN A 282 22.34 -0.77 -13.30
CA ASN A 282 22.26 0.48 -14.06
C ASN A 282 22.49 0.24 -15.56
#